data_AF-A0A9W9G1E0-F1
#
_entry.id   AF-A0A9W9G1E0-F1
#
_cell.length_a   1.000
_cell.length_b   1.000
_cell.length_c   1.000
_cell.angle_alpha   90.00
_cell.angle_beta   90.00
_cell.angle_gamma   90.00
#
_symmetry.space_group_name_H-M   'P 1'
#
loop_
_entity.id
_entity.type
_entity.pdbx_description
1 polymer ?
#
loop_
_entity_poly.entity_id
_entity_poly.type
_entity_poly.pdbx_seq_one_letter_code
_entity_poly.pdbx_strand_id
1 'polypeptide(L)'
;MVPSDLDIARQLDAASLGSVKVRELNRFVFEDIDVRGSRVLNQSRVKNIIHRFNHEGCRRLDPLTWIPCEVSKSVLQSLLTVDPKNLRIDLPTDLQLPEGSELHCLQGQHRIAAAVEWLEPNDLWWNLILYDSEKLNDDCRNRLREAENGFQIFSDGEIFRNVRHYQLRGEEKPAQEWLAKWSPTKCRDFNRIYEPKKIKDKRKDLANRLDALLVFPALWIHWFMGTHLTDLNCPEIKELCAYLHKIHSAWVSLTCGNSQALDPGTLELLHGRYPRLSLDDQRFIQQIFHDNLAFPRVTDPASRSQLLQAALNYSGIIPSVHLFFEDIKYLKPMTDILKKVLPFKFKGTIRQAMLRYFIPTPKNRIQCQRTILMKENEELFCSAYRQCFLFAMRHFFGLTDIHPRGHSQSSKSQSLEPSDLWKRLKFLLHHLGFVLDRSRNVKAPPSTECIAIQTLLARLRPPELFEYDHAILTECSNHVATVLSQIKPRIISASRPLQSADVPQNWTLAHRCGMTDTDTFFPTASISFCGISIRQMMNRVRALRRLR
;
A
#
# COMPACT_ATOMS: atom_id res chain seq x y z
N MET A 1 27.12 -16.59 -28.24
CA MET A 1 26.71 -15.18 -28.38
C MET A 1 25.22 -15.13 -28.14
N VAL A 2 24.73 -14.27 -27.24
CA VAL A 2 23.28 -14.08 -27.05
C VAL A 2 22.76 -13.36 -28.30
N PRO A 3 21.74 -13.88 -29.02
CA PRO A 3 21.21 -13.22 -30.20
C PRO A 3 20.64 -11.85 -29.83
N SER A 4 20.81 -10.85 -30.70
CA SER A 4 20.24 -9.52 -30.49
C SER A 4 18.71 -9.58 -30.54
N ASP A 5 18.03 -8.74 -29.76
CA ASP A 5 16.56 -8.58 -29.85
C ASP A 5 16.07 -8.35 -31.29
N LEU A 6 16.87 -7.62 -32.09
CA LEU A 6 16.58 -7.36 -33.48
C LEU A 6 16.65 -8.63 -34.35
N ASP A 7 17.57 -9.54 -34.03
CA ASP A 7 17.74 -10.79 -34.77
C ASP A 7 16.58 -11.74 -34.48
N ILE A 8 16.16 -11.84 -33.21
CA ILE A 8 14.98 -12.62 -32.80
C ILE A 8 13.72 -12.07 -33.47
N ALA A 9 13.54 -10.75 -33.51
CA ALA A 9 12.38 -10.13 -34.16
C ALA A 9 12.34 -10.41 -35.68
N ARG A 10 13.48 -10.31 -36.37
CA ARG A 10 13.58 -10.63 -37.81
C ARG A 10 13.32 -12.11 -38.10
N GLN A 11 13.78 -12.99 -37.21
CA GLN A 11 13.53 -14.43 -37.32
C GLN A 11 12.05 -14.77 -37.09
N LEU A 12 11.40 -14.14 -36.11
CA LEU A 12 9.95 -14.28 -35.89
C LEU A 12 9.15 -13.82 -37.11
N ASP A 13 9.52 -12.69 -37.73
CA ASP A 13 8.87 -12.18 -38.93
C ASP A 13 9.05 -13.14 -40.12
N ALA A 14 10.27 -13.64 -40.34
CA ALA A 14 10.57 -14.62 -41.40
C ALA A 14 9.92 -16.00 -41.18
N ALA A 15 9.62 -16.36 -39.93
CA ALA A 15 8.91 -17.57 -39.55
C ALA A 15 7.38 -17.40 -39.56
N SER A 16 6.88 -16.15 -39.59
CA SER A 16 5.45 -15.88 -39.64
C SER A 16 4.86 -16.26 -41.00
N LEU A 17 3.75 -16.99 -40.97
CA LEU A 17 3.07 -17.48 -42.18
C LEU A 17 1.78 -16.72 -42.47
N GLY A 18 1.15 -16.13 -41.45
CA GLY A 18 -0.07 -15.34 -41.57
C GLY A 18 -1.07 -15.61 -40.43
N SER A 19 -2.30 -15.11 -40.55
CA SER A 19 -3.36 -15.33 -39.56
C SER A 19 -4.52 -16.16 -40.13
N VAL A 20 -5.13 -16.98 -39.27
CA VAL A 20 -6.24 -17.87 -39.64
C VAL A 20 -7.31 -17.89 -38.56
N LYS A 21 -8.56 -18.13 -38.96
CA LYS A 21 -9.70 -18.29 -38.08
C LYS A 21 -10.11 -19.75 -38.03
N VAL A 22 -10.11 -20.35 -36.84
CA VAL A 22 -10.37 -21.79 -36.63
C VAL A 22 -11.57 -21.98 -35.71
N ARG A 23 -12.43 -22.96 -36.03
CA ARG A 23 -13.66 -23.27 -35.26
C ARG A 23 -13.48 -24.47 -34.32
N GLU A 24 -12.60 -25.40 -34.66
CA GLU A 24 -12.36 -26.64 -33.91
C GLU A 24 -11.40 -26.42 -32.73
N LEU A 25 -11.82 -25.63 -31.73
CA LEU A 25 -10.99 -25.26 -30.56
C LEU A 25 -10.51 -26.45 -29.71
N ASN A 26 -11.21 -27.59 -29.79
CA ASN A 26 -10.84 -28.84 -29.13
C ASN A 26 -9.59 -29.51 -29.71
N ARG A 27 -9.12 -29.07 -30.88
CA ARG A 27 -7.90 -29.58 -31.54
C ARG A 27 -6.66 -28.74 -31.22
N PHE A 28 -6.78 -27.78 -30.30
CA PHE A 28 -5.65 -26.97 -29.85
C PHE A 28 -4.92 -27.73 -28.75
N VAL A 29 -3.67 -28.08 -29.03
CA VAL A 29 -2.77 -28.75 -28.09
C VAL A 29 -1.86 -27.69 -27.48
N PHE A 30 -1.83 -27.64 -26.15
CA PHE A 30 -0.96 -26.73 -25.40
C PHE A 30 0.20 -27.51 -24.79
N GLU A 31 1.34 -26.85 -24.63
CA GLU A 31 2.55 -27.45 -24.07
C GLU A 31 2.37 -27.87 -22.60
N ASP A 32 3.07 -28.96 -22.23
CA ASP A 32 3.07 -29.51 -20.88
C ASP A 32 3.80 -28.62 -19.85
N ILE A 33 3.57 -28.93 -18.57
CA ILE A 33 4.11 -28.19 -17.41
C ILE A 33 5.65 -28.21 -17.38
N ASP A 34 6.28 -29.23 -17.95
CA ASP A 34 7.74 -29.42 -17.91
C ASP A 34 8.50 -28.49 -18.88
N VAL A 35 7.79 -27.80 -19.78
CA VAL A 35 8.37 -26.85 -20.72
C VAL A 35 8.57 -25.49 -20.05
N ARG A 36 9.82 -24.98 -20.04
CA ARG A 36 10.13 -23.66 -19.46
C ARG A 36 9.34 -22.56 -20.17
N GLY A 37 8.66 -21.72 -19.38
CA GLY A 37 7.83 -20.63 -19.87
C GLY A 37 6.37 -21.01 -20.13
N SER A 38 6.01 -22.30 -20.11
CA SER A 38 4.61 -22.73 -20.23
C SER A 38 3.80 -22.30 -18.99
N ARG A 39 2.53 -21.93 -19.20
CA ARG A 39 1.65 -21.45 -18.14
C ARG A 39 0.63 -22.52 -17.76
N VAL A 40 0.71 -23.02 -16.53
CA VAL A 40 -0.28 -23.98 -16.00
C VAL A 40 -1.70 -23.39 -16.02
N LEU A 41 -2.67 -24.20 -16.47
CA LEU A 41 -4.08 -23.83 -16.42
C LEU A 41 -4.50 -23.52 -14.97
N ASN A 42 -5.07 -22.33 -14.77
CA ASN A 42 -5.47 -21.84 -13.46
C ASN A 42 -6.91 -21.33 -13.54
N GLN A 43 -7.79 -21.98 -12.81
CA GLN A 43 -9.23 -21.69 -12.81
C GLN A 43 -9.56 -20.27 -12.32
N SER A 44 -8.76 -19.69 -11.43
CA SER A 44 -8.93 -18.29 -11.02
C SER A 44 -8.63 -17.33 -12.17
N ARG A 45 -7.62 -17.62 -13.00
CA ARG A 45 -7.31 -16.82 -14.19
C ARG A 45 -8.40 -16.95 -15.25
N VAL A 46 -8.95 -18.16 -15.46
CA VAL A 46 -10.10 -18.39 -16.36
C VAL A 46 -11.30 -17.55 -15.93
N LYS A 47 -11.67 -17.60 -14.64
CA LYS A 47 -12.77 -16.77 -14.09
C LYS A 47 -12.53 -15.26 -14.28
N ASN A 48 -11.30 -14.78 -14.15
CA ASN A 48 -10.97 -13.38 -14.41
C ASN A 48 -11.09 -13.00 -15.90
N ILE A 49 -10.79 -13.92 -16.82
CA ILE A 49 -11.00 -13.71 -18.26
C ILE A 49 -12.50 -13.69 -18.58
N ILE A 50 -13.28 -14.63 -18.04
CA ILE A 50 -14.75 -14.65 -18.20
C ILE A 50 -15.38 -13.37 -17.65
N HIS A 51 -14.93 -12.89 -16.48
CA HIS A 51 -15.36 -11.61 -15.94
C HIS A 51 -15.17 -10.48 -16.95
N ARG A 52 -14.02 -10.42 -17.64
CA ARG A 52 -13.79 -9.42 -18.70
C ARG A 52 -14.66 -9.63 -19.92
N PHE A 53 -14.86 -10.86 -20.37
CA PHE A 53 -15.73 -11.14 -21.52
C PHE A 53 -17.15 -10.64 -21.30
N ASN A 54 -17.66 -10.76 -20.07
CA ASN A 54 -18.97 -10.22 -19.70
C ASN A 54 -19.12 -8.69 -19.83
N HIS A 55 -18.01 -7.93 -19.82
CA HIS A 55 -18.04 -6.46 -19.78
C HIS A 55 -17.40 -5.79 -21.01
N GLU A 56 -16.32 -6.34 -21.55
CA GLU A 56 -15.59 -5.83 -22.73
C GLU A 56 -15.87 -6.63 -24.01
N GLY A 57 -16.52 -7.81 -23.88
CA GLY A 57 -16.57 -8.83 -24.93
C GLY A 57 -15.25 -9.59 -25.11
N CYS A 58 -15.26 -10.61 -25.97
CA CYS A 58 -14.08 -11.46 -26.21
C CYS A 58 -12.98 -10.81 -27.06
N ARG A 59 -13.29 -9.69 -27.75
CA ARG A 59 -12.40 -8.94 -28.65
C ARG A 59 -11.61 -9.81 -29.64
N ARG A 60 -12.17 -10.91 -30.12
CA ARG A 60 -11.49 -11.92 -30.97
C ARG A 60 -10.90 -11.39 -32.28
N LEU A 61 -11.40 -10.25 -32.76
CA LEU A 61 -10.90 -9.58 -33.97
C LEU A 61 -9.67 -8.71 -33.72
N ASP A 62 -9.37 -8.38 -32.46
CA ASP A 62 -8.19 -7.60 -32.10
C ASP A 62 -6.92 -8.49 -32.21
N PRO A 63 -5.93 -8.13 -33.04
CA PRO A 63 -4.69 -8.89 -33.21
C PRO A 63 -3.95 -9.20 -31.91
N LEU A 64 -4.10 -8.33 -30.90
CA LEU A 64 -3.52 -8.53 -29.57
C LEU A 64 -4.11 -9.75 -28.84
N THR A 65 -5.26 -10.26 -29.29
CA THR A 65 -5.96 -11.40 -28.68
C THR A 65 -5.73 -12.73 -29.39
N TRP A 66 -5.01 -12.69 -30.51
CA TRP A 66 -4.74 -13.86 -31.32
C TRP A 66 -3.65 -14.72 -30.67
N ILE A 67 -3.75 -16.03 -30.90
CA ILE A 67 -2.91 -17.01 -30.24
C ILE A 67 -1.83 -17.48 -31.23
N PRO A 68 -0.53 -17.41 -30.88
CA PRO A 68 0.52 -17.95 -31.72
C PRO A 68 0.46 -19.47 -31.71
N CYS A 69 0.48 -20.05 -32.91
CA CYS A 69 0.42 -21.47 -33.18
C CYS A 69 1.62 -21.86 -34.05
N GLU A 70 2.32 -22.92 -33.64
CA GLU A 70 3.38 -23.54 -34.41
C GLU A 70 2.78 -24.62 -35.32
N VAL A 71 3.17 -24.61 -36.59
CA VAL A 71 2.66 -25.53 -37.61
C VAL A 71 3.82 -26.11 -38.40
N SER A 72 3.82 -27.43 -38.60
CA SER A 72 4.79 -28.13 -39.42
C SER A 72 4.45 -28.07 -40.91
N LYS A 73 5.43 -28.25 -41.80
CA LYS A 73 5.21 -28.19 -43.26
C LYS A 73 4.18 -29.21 -43.78
N SER A 74 4.11 -30.40 -43.19
CA SER A 74 3.13 -31.41 -43.57
C SER A 74 1.70 -30.99 -43.25
N VAL A 75 1.50 -30.38 -42.08
CA VAL A 75 0.23 -29.82 -41.65
C VAL A 75 -0.08 -28.55 -42.45
N LEU A 76 0.90 -27.71 -42.75
CA LEU A 76 0.72 -26.54 -43.61
C LEU A 76 0.24 -26.91 -45.01
N GLN A 77 0.82 -27.96 -45.62
CA GLN A 77 0.43 -28.47 -46.94
C GLN A 77 -0.97 -29.12 -46.95
N SER A 78 -1.40 -29.74 -45.85
CA SER A 78 -2.74 -30.32 -45.73
C SER A 78 -3.81 -29.28 -45.38
N LEU A 79 -3.43 -28.21 -44.66
CA LEU A 79 -4.32 -27.13 -44.24
C LEU A 79 -4.64 -26.13 -45.35
N LEU A 80 -3.69 -25.88 -46.25
CA LEU A 80 -3.78 -24.81 -47.23
C LEU A 80 -3.95 -25.37 -48.65
N THR A 81 -5.19 -25.32 -49.16
CA THR A 81 -5.45 -25.37 -50.62
C THR A 81 -4.99 -24.10 -51.33
N VAL A 82 -4.63 -23.05 -50.56
CA VAL A 82 -4.23 -21.71 -51.01
C VAL A 82 -2.75 -21.51 -50.74
N ASP A 83 -1.99 -20.97 -51.70
CA ASP A 83 -0.55 -20.68 -51.53
C ASP A 83 -0.27 -19.91 -50.21
N PRO A 84 0.63 -20.39 -49.32
CA PRO A 84 0.95 -19.75 -48.04
C PRO A 84 1.28 -18.25 -48.15
N LYS A 85 1.74 -17.81 -49.32
CA LYS A 85 2.05 -16.41 -49.65
C LYS A 85 0.84 -15.47 -49.68
N ASN A 86 -0.38 -16.01 -49.67
CA ASN A 86 -1.62 -15.22 -49.70
C ASN A 86 -2.24 -14.99 -48.32
N LEU A 87 -1.70 -15.61 -47.26
CA LEU A 87 -2.18 -15.38 -45.90
C LEU A 87 -1.68 -14.01 -45.42
N ARG A 88 -2.61 -13.05 -45.29
CA ARG A 88 -2.30 -11.74 -44.73
C ARG A 88 -2.48 -11.80 -43.22
N ILE A 89 -1.51 -11.29 -42.48
CA ILE A 89 -1.64 -11.16 -41.02
C ILE A 89 -2.87 -10.31 -40.68
N ASP A 90 -3.14 -9.25 -41.44
CA ASP A 90 -4.22 -8.30 -41.15
C ASP A 90 -5.64 -8.84 -41.40
N LEU A 91 -5.79 -9.96 -42.12
CA LEU A 91 -7.09 -10.51 -42.50
C LEU A 91 -7.12 -12.03 -42.29
N PRO A 92 -7.62 -12.51 -41.14
CA PRO A 92 -7.67 -13.93 -40.83
C PRO A 92 -8.55 -14.69 -41.83
N THR A 93 -7.96 -15.67 -42.52
CA THR A 93 -8.70 -16.55 -43.44
C THR A 93 -9.41 -17.65 -42.65
N ASP A 94 -10.69 -17.92 -42.93
CA ASP A 94 -11.41 -19.05 -42.34
C ASP A 94 -10.74 -20.37 -42.79
N LEU A 95 -10.32 -21.18 -41.81
CA LEU A 95 -9.60 -22.41 -42.01
C LEU A 95 -10.40 -23.57 -41.39
N GLN A 96 -10.63 -24.62 -42.19
CA GLN A 96 -11.17 -25.89 -41.68
C GLN A 96 -10.03 -26.89 -41.50
N LEU A 97 -9.91 -27.43 -40.28
CA LEU A 97 -8.89 -28.41 -39.97
C LEU A 97 -9.26 -29.80 -40.55
N PRO A 98 -8.39 -30.42 -41.37
CA PRO A 98 -8.56 -31.81 -41.80
C PRO A 98 -8.72 -32.74 -40.60
N GLU A 99 -9.48 -33.82 -40.76
CA GLU A 99 -9.69 -34.81 -39.70
C GLU A 99 -8.34 -35.35 -39.18
N GLY A 100 -8.17 -35.33 -37.85
CA GLY A 100 -6.95 -35.76 -37.18
C GLY A 100 -5.80 -34.75 -37.10
N SER A 101 -5.97 -33.52 -37.60
CA SER A 101 -4.94 -32.47 -37.48
C SER A 101 -4.98 -31.77 -36.13
N GLU A 102 -3.84 -31.68 -35.44
CA GLU A 102 -3.67 -30.96 -34.18
C GLU A 102 -2.85 -29.68 -34.37
N LEU A 103 -3.23 -28.61 -33.66
CA LEU A 103 -2.56 -27.31 -33.71
C LEU A 103 -1.84 -27.03 -32.39
N HIS A 104 -0.51 -26.90 -32.45
CA HIS A 104 0.32 -26.67 -31.28
C HIS A 104 0.37 -25.18 -30.92
N CYS A 105 -0.32 -24.81 -29.84
CA CYS A 105 -0.40 -23.44 -29.34
C CYS A 105 0.61 -23.21 -28.22
N LEU A 106 1.46 -22.19 -28.36
CA LEU A 106 2.50 -21.85 -27.38
C LEU A 106 1.96 -21.08 -26.16
N GLN A 107 0.77 -20.49 -26.28
CA GLN A 107 0.08 -19.76 -25.20
C GLN A 107 -1.45 -19.75 -25.43
N GLY A 108 -2.21 -19.05 -24.58
CA GLY A 108 -3.65 -18.82 -24.79
C GLY A 108 -4.59 -19.85 -24.16
N GLN A 109 -4.07 -20.86 -23.45
CA GLN A 109 -4.85 -21.92 -22.81
C GLN A 109 -5.98 -21.41 -21.91
N HIS A 110 -5.71 -20.44 -21.00
CA HIS A 110 -6.75 -19.88 -20.13
C HIS A 110 -7.84 -19.13 -20.92
N ARG A 111 -7.51 -18.60 -22.10
CA ARG A 111 -8.42 -17.80 -22.93
C ARG A 111 -9.35 -18.69 -23.72
N ILE A 112 -8.84 -19.78 -24.28
CA ILE A 112 -9.66 -20.80 -24.95
C ILE A 112 -10.57 -21.48 -23.93
N ALA A 113 -10.05 -21.84 -22.76
CA ALA A 113 -10.90 -22.37 -21.68
C ALA A 113 -12.03 -21.41 -21.29
N ALA A 114 -11.71 -20.11 -21.13
CA ALA A 114 -12.73 -19.08 -20.87
C ALA A 114 -13.70 -18.88 -22.03
N ALA A 115 -13.23 -18.99 -23.27
CA ALA A 115 -14.06 -18.84 -24.47
C ALA A 115 -15.03 -19.99 -24.63
N VAL A 116 -14.60 -21.23 -24.37
CA VAL A 116 -15.45 -22.43 -24.37
C VAL A 116 -16.53 -22.36 -23.29
N GLU A 117 -16.22 -21.78 -22.12
CA GLU A 117 -17.20 -21.61 -21.04
C GLU A 117 -18.18 -20.46 -21.31
N TRP A 118 -17.77 -19.42 -22.04
CA TRP A 118 -18.55 -18.18 -22.21
C TRP A 118 -19.32 -18.09 -23.54
N LEU A 119 -18.80 -18.64 -24.64
CA LEU A 119 -19.41 -18.56 -25.97
C LEU A 119 -20.46 -19.66 -26.18
N GLU A 120 -21.43 -19.38 -27.05
CA GLU A 120 -22.38 -20.39 -27.50
C GLU A 120 -21.70 -21.44 -28.40
N PRO A 121 -22.16 -22.71 -28.39
CA PRO A 121 -21.54 -23.79 -29.16
C PRO A 121 -21.36 -23.49 -30.66
N ASN A 122 -22.26 -22.70 -31.26
CA ASN A 122 -22.23 -22.36 -32.68
C ASN A 122 -21.28 -21.19 -33.02
N ASP A 123 -20.78 -20.47 -32.02
CA ASP A 123 -19.89 -19.32 -32.19
C ASP A 123 -18.48 -19.58 -31.62
N LEU A 124 -18.15 -20.85 -31.37
CA LEU A 124 -16.81 -21.27 -30.96
C LEU A 124 -15.84 -21.13 -32.14
N TRP A 125 -15.11 -20.02 -32.14
CA TRP A 125 -13.97 -19.80 -33.03
C TRP A 125 -12.97 -18.84 -32.40
N TRP A 126 -11.70 -18.98 -32.82
CA TRP A 126 -10.61 -18.10 -32.41
C TRP A 126 -9.63 -17.85 -33.56
N ASN A 127 -8.98 -16.68 -33.53
CA ASN A 127 -7.97 -16.32 -34.51
C ASN A 127 -6.57 -16.70 -34.02
N LEU A 128 -5.79 -17.33 -34.89
CA LEU A 128 -4.44 -17.81 -34.64
C LEU A 128 -3.44 -17.08 -35.55
N ILE A 129 -2.21 -16.92 -35.07
CA ILE A 129 -1.07 -16.49 -35.87
C ILE A 129 -0.21 -17.74 -36.11
N LEU A 130 -0.03 -18.12 -37.37
CA LEU A 130 0.72 -19.32 -37.74
C LEU A 130 2.21 -18.99 -37.90
N TYR A 131 3.04 -19.85 -37.32
CA TYR A 131 4.49 -19.83 -37.46
C TYR A 131 5.00 -21.17 -37.98
N ASP A 132 6.01 -21.11 -38.86
CA ASP A 132 6.69 -22.28 -39.41
C ASP A 132 7.60 -22.92 -38.36
N SER A 133 7.32 -24.18 -37.99
CA SER A 133 8.09 -24.91 -36.97
C SER A 133 9.57 -25.07 -37.33
N GLU A 134 9.90 -25.17 -38.62
CA GLU A 134 11.28 -25.40 -39.06
C GLU A 134 12.13 -24.12 -39.02
N LYS A 135 11.48 -22.96 -39.05
CA LYS A 135 12.16 -21.65 -39.00
C LYS A 135 12.20 -21.05 -37.59
N LEU A 136 11.34 -21.53 -36.68
CA LEU A 136 11.37 -21.16 -35.27
C LEU A 136 12.55 -21.83 -34.57
N ASN A 137 13.46 -21.02 -34.03
CA ASN A 137 14.46 -21.48 -33.06
C ASN A 137 13.91 -21.41 -31.63
N ASP A 138 14.66 -21.98 -30.68
CA ASP A 138 14.23 -22.05 -29.29
C ASP A 138 14.08 -20.68 -28.63
N ASP A 139 14.90 -19.69 -29.01
CA ASP A 139 14.79 -18.31 -28.52
C ASP A 139 13.48 -17.64 -28.98
N CYS A 140 13.07 -17.88 -30.23
CA CYS A 140 11.78 -17.42 -30.75
C CYS A 140 10.60 -18.10 -30.02
N ARG A 141 10.68 -19.42 -29.79
CA ARG A 141 9.66 -20.16 -29.02
C ARG A 141 9.55 -19.62 -27.60
N ASN A 142 10.67 -19.40 -26.92
CA ASN A 142 10.71 -18.82 -25.58
C ASN A 142 10.08 -17.42 -25.58
N ARG A 143 10.41 -16.57 -26.55
CA ARG A 143 9.81 -15.24 -26.67
C ARG A 143 8.30 -15.30 -26.91
N LEU A 144 7.80 -16.22 -27.73
CA LEU A 144 6.36 -16.41 -27.96
C LEU A 144 5.62 -16.98 -26.73
N ARG A 145 6.27 -17.81 -25.91
CA ARG A 145 5.74 -18.31 -24.63
C ARG A 145 5.67 -17.21 -23.57
N GLU A 146 6.73 -16.41 -23.49
CA GLU A 146 6.87 -15.33 -22.52
C GLU A 146 6.12 -14.06 -22.93
N ALA A 147 5.84 -13.88 -24.23
CA ALA A 147 5.10 -12.75 -24.76
C ALA A 147 3.73 -12.63 -24.09
N GLU A 148 3.51 -11.49 -23.44
CA GLU A 148 2.23 -11.15 -22.85
C GLU A 148 1.25 -10.67 -23.94
N ASN A 149 0.64 -11.61 -24.66
CA ASN A 149 -0.35 -11.24 -25.68
C ASN A 149 -1.61 -10.64 -25.03
N GLY A 150 -1.79 -9.33 -25.22
CA GLY A 150 -3.08 -8.67 -25.18
C GLY A 150 -3.58 -8.13 -23.86
N PHE A 151 -2.74 -8.05 -22.84
CA PHE A 151 -3.01 -7.16 -21.72
C PHE A 151 -1.88 -6.16 -21.66
N GLN A 152 -2.10 -4.97 -22.24
CA GLN A 152 -1.36 -3.81 -21.79
C GLN A 152 -1.58 -3.76 -20.27
N ILE A 153 -0.54 -4.06 -19.49
CA ILE A 153 -0.63 -4.10 -18.03
C ILE A 153 -0.82 -2.65 -17.58
N PHE A 154 -2.06 -2.22 -17.56
CA PHE A 154 -2.42 -0.96 -16.94
C PHE A 154 -2.19 -1.11 -15.45
N SER A 155 -1.47 -0.15 -14.88
CA SER A 155 -1.38 -0.01 -13.45
C SER A 155 -2.78 0.20 -12.86
N ASP A 156 -2.98 -0.19 -11.60
CA ASP A 156 -4.25 0.07 -10.92
C ASP A 156 -4.59 1.56 -10.90
N GLY A 157 -3.59 2.45 -10.84
CA GLY A 157 -3.80 3.89 -10.93
C GLY A 157 -4.35 4.37 -12.26
N GLU A 158 -3.85 3.84 -13.37
CA GLU A 158 -4.36 4.16 -14.71
C GLU A 158 -5.79 3.67 -14.91
N ILE A 159 -6.06 2.41 -14.50
CA ILE A 159 -7.41 1.85 -14.52
C ILE A 159 -8.35 2.74 -13.71
N PHE A 160 -7.97 3.11 -12.48
CA PHE A 160 -8.78 3.96 -11.62
C PHE A 160 -9.10 5.31 -12.27
N ARG A 161 -8.07 6.00 -12.80
CA ARG A 161 -8.25 7.31 -13.43
C ARG A 161 -9.15 7.23 -14.65
N ASN A 162 -9.01 6.20 -15.48
CA ASN A 162 -9.84 6.02 -16.68
C ASN A 162 -11.29 5.67 -16.32
N VAL A 163 -11.51 4.77 -15.36
CA VAL A 163 -12.86 4.50 -14.82
C VAL A 163 -13.52 5.80 -14.36
N ARG A 164 -12.83 6.60 -13.53
CA ARG A 164 -13.38 7.88 -13.04
C ARG A 164 -13.55 8.92 -14.15
N HIS A 165 -12.67 8.97 -15.13
CA HIS A 165 -12.80 9.86 -16.29
C HIS A 165 -14.14 9.63 -17.01
N TYR A 166 -14.46 8.38 -17.34
CA TYR A 166 -15.71 8.04 -18.02
C TYR A 166 -16.94 8.19 -17.11
N GLN A 167 -16.85 7.77 -15.84
CA GLN A 167 -17.96 7.91 -14.89
C GLN A 167 -18.33 9.38 -14.63
N LEU A 168 -17.35 10.28 -14.51
CA LEU A 168 -17.60 11.72 -14.31
C LEU A 168 -18.23 12.39 -15.54
N ARG A 169 -18.11 11.78 -16.72
CA ARG A 169 -18.72 12.24 -17.97
C ARG A 169 -20.09 11.60 -18.26
N GLY A 170 -20.54 10.67 -17.40
CA GLY A 170 -21.78 9.92 -17.60
C GLY A 170 -21.67 8.81 -18.64
N GLU A 171 -20.45 8.42 -19.03
CA GLU A 171 -20.20 7.38 -20.03
C GLU A 171 -20.09 6.00 -19.35
N GLU A 172 -21.22 5.32 -19.16
CA GLU A 172 -21.27 4.07 -18.38
C GLU A 172 -20.60 2.88 -19.07
N LYS A 173 -20.81 2.69 -20.38
CA LYS A 173 -20.25 1.53 -21.11
C LYS A 173 -18.72 1.51 -21.06
N PRO A 174 -18.00 2.59 -21.45
CA PRO A 174 -16.54 2.61 -21.37
C PRO A 174 -16.05 2.50 -19.92
N ALA A 175 -16.77 3.07 -18.95
CA ALA A 175 -16.44 2.92 -17.54
C ALA A 175 -16.47 1.46 -17.08
N GLN A 176 -17.49 0.69 -17.48
CA GLN A 176 -17.61 -0.74 -17.15
C GLN A 176 -16.52 -1.57 -17.84
N GLU A 177 -16.19 -1.24 -19.08
CA GLU A 177 -15.06 -1.88 -19.79
C GLU A 177 -13.74 -1.67 -19.04
N TRP A 178 -13.44 -0.44 -18.62
CA TRP A 178 -12.25 -0.15 -17.83
C TRP A 178 -12.27 -0.82 -16.46
N LEU A 179 -13.42 -0.86 -15.80
CA LEU A 179 -13.58 -1.47 -14.49
C LEU A 179 -13.35 -2.99 -14.55
N ALA A 180 -13.76 -3.64 -15.62
CA ALA A 180 -13.57 -5.08 -15.83
C ALA A 180 -12.10 -5.51 -15.97
N LYS A 181 -11.18 -4.58 -16.24
CA LYS A 181 -9.74 -4.86 -16.25
C LYS A 181 -9.22 -5.28 -14.88
N TRP A 182 -9.92 -4.90 -13.81
CA TRP A 182 -9.64 -5.37 -12.47
C TRP A 182 -10.21 -6.77 -12.20
N SER A 183 -9.67 -7.44 -11.19
CA SER A 183 -10.27 -8.67 -10.68
C SER A 183 -11.61 -8.36 -9.97
N PRO A 184 -12.55 -9.32 -9.91
CA PRO A 184 -13.84 -9.12 -9.25
C PRO A 184 -13.74 -8.59 -7.81
N THR A 185 -12.68 -8.96 -7.08
CA THR A 185 -12.42 -8.46 -5.72
C THR A 185 -12.07 -6.97 -5.71
N LYS A 186 -11.20 -6.52 -6.63
CA LYS A 186 -10.83 -5.11 -6.77
C LYS A 186 -12.03 -4.26 -7.23
N CYS A 187 -12.83 -4.78 -8.16
CA CYS A 187 -14.10 -4.16 -8.59
C CYS A 187 -15.04 -3.96 -7.41
N ARG A 188 -15.20 -5.00 -6.57
CA ARG A 188 -16.01 -4.93 -5.36
C ARG A 188 -15.51 -3.86 -4.39
N ASP A 189 -14.21 -3.79 -4.15
CA ASP A 189 -13.62 -2.78 -3.26
C ASP A 189 -13.81 -1.35 -3.79
N PHE A 190 -13.64 -1.15 -5.10
CA PHE A 190 -13.93 0.13 -5.75
C PHE A 190 -15.40 0.52 -5.62
N ASN A 191 -16.34 -0.36 -5.99
CA ASN A 191 -17.77 -0.10 -5.87
C ASN A 191 -18.17 0.14 -4.42
N ARG A 192 -17.50 -0.49 -3.46
CA ARG A 192 -17.76 -0.25 -2.04
C ARG A 192 -17.44 1.18 -1.60
N ILE A 193 -16.51 1.86 -2.28
CA ILE A 193 -16.15 3.28 -2.05
C ILE A 193 -17.14 4.21 -2.76
N TYR A 194 -17.45 3.94 -4.04
CA TYR A 194 -18.20 4.84 -4.92
C TYR A 194 -19.71 4.61 -4.98
N GLU A 195 -20.19 3.39 -4.67
CA GLU A 195 -21.60 3.00 -4.63
C GLU A 195 -22.00 2.61 -3.19
N PRO A 196 -21.98 3.56 -2.24
CA PRO A 196 -22.35 3.24 -0.87
C PRO A 196 -23.82 2.87 -0.76
N LYS A 197 -24.12 1.75 -0.07
CA LYS A 197 -25.50 1.26 0.17
C LYS A 197 -26.40 2.26 0.94
N LYS A 198 -25.83 3.31 1.55
CA LYS A 198 -26.56 4.33 2.32
C LYS A 198 -26.13 5.73 1.91
N ILE A 199 -27.09 6.63 1.74
CA ILE A 199 -26.85 8.03 1.31
C ILE A 199 -25.91 8.81 2.26
N LYS A 200 -25.91 8.50 3.56
CA LYS A 200 -25.04 9.13 4.59
C LYS A 200 -23.77 8.32 4.88
N ASP A 201 -23.28 7.51 3.94
CA ASP A 201 -22.05 6.75 4.14
C ASP A 201 -20.83 7.68 4.06
N LYS A 202 -19.96 7.59 5.07
CA LYS A 202 -18.70 8.34 5.15
C LYS A 202 -17.74 7.98 4.00
N ARG A 203 -18.00 6.89 3.29
CA ARG A 203 -17.27 6.50 2.08
C ARG A 203 -17.43 7.48 0.93
N LYS A 204 -18.53 8.26 0.90
CA LYS A 204 -18.67 9.36 -0.06
C LYS A 204 -17.62 10.45 0.15
N ASP A 205 -17.27 10.75 1.40
CA ASP A 205 -16.17 11.70 1.68
C ASP A 205 -14.83 11.15 1.17
N LEU A 206 -14.58 9.85 1.35
CA LEU A 206 -13.38 9.20 0.83
C LEU A 206 -13.32 9.25 -0.70
N ALA A 207 -14.42 8.90 -1.38
CA ALA A 207 -14.55 9.02 -2.82
C ALA A 207 -14.22 10.44 -3.31
N ASN A 208 -14.83 11.46 -2.69
CA ASN A 208 -14.57 12.86 -3.04
C ASN A 208 -13.09 13.26 -2.84
N ARG A 209 -12.43 12.75 -1.80
CA ARG A 209 -11.01 13.03 -1.55
C ARG A 209 -10.10 12.32 -2.55
N LEU A 210 -10.47 11.14 -3.03
CA LEU A 210 -9.76 10.44 -4.10
C LEU A 210 -9.97 11.15 -5.45
N ASP A 211 -11.19 11.55 -5.77
CA ASP A 211 -11.50 12.30 -6.99
C ASP A 211 -10.72 13.63 -7.06
N ALA A 212 -10.55 14.32 -5.92
CA ALA A 212 -9.74 15.53 -5.86
C ALA A 212 -8.27 15.31 -6.27
N LEU A 213 -7.72 14.09 -6.12
CA LEU A 213 -6.36 13.76 -6.52
C LEU A 213 -6.22 13.45 -8.03
N LEU A 214 -7.32 13.28 -8.77
CA LEU A 214 -7.29 12.95 -10.21
C LEU A 214 -6.59 14.04 -11.05
N VAL A 215 -6.56 15.28 -10.53
CA VAL A 215 -5.92 16.44 -11.15
C VAL A 215 -4.38 16.30 -11.24
N PHE A 216 -3.78 15.38 -10.47
CA PHE A 216 -2.35 15.06 -10.47
C PHE A 216 -2.11 13.62 -10.94
N PRO A 217 -1.88 13.38 -12.26
CA PRO A 217 -1.69 12.04 -12.80
C PRO A 217 -0.54 11.25 -12.14
N ALA A 218 0.58 11.91 -11.85
CA ALA A 218 1.77 11.28 -11.30
C ALA A 218 1.53 10.60 -9.93
N LEU A 219 0.58 11.09 -9.13
CA LEU A 219 0.29 10.51 -7.81
C LEU A 219 -0.28 9.09 -7.88
N TRP A 220 -0.83 8.70 -9.04
CA TRP A 220 -1.51 7.43 -9.22
C TRP A 220 -0.57 6.28 -9.59
N ILE A 221 0.71 6.53 -9.85
CA ILE A 221 1.69 5.48 -10.17
C ILE A 221 1.80 4.46 -9.04
N HIS A 222 1.71 4.93 -7.80
CA HIS A 222 1.76 4.12 -6.58
C HIS A 222 0.38 3.77 -6.05
N TRP A 223 -0.67 3.92 -6.86
CA TRP A 223 -2.01 3.52 -6.48
C TRP A 223 -2.17 2.01 -6.67
N PHE A 224 -2.57 1.32 -5.61
CA PHE A 224 -2.84 -0.12 -5.64
C PHE A 224 -4.26 -0.38 -5.14
N MET A 225 -5.11 -0.90 -6.03
CA MET A 225 -6.48 -1.25 -5.70
C MET A 225 -6.52 -2.60 -4.95
N GLY A 226 -7.41 -2.72 -3.97
CA GLY A 226 -7.54 -3.92 -3.14
C GLY A 226 -6.61 -3.96 -1.90
N THR A 227 -5.94 -2.86 -1.59
CA THR A 227 -4.99 -2.71 -0.47
C THR A 227 -5.66 -2.56 0.90
N HIS A 228 -6.76 -3.27 1.18
CA HIS A 228 -7.39 -3.29 2.50
C HIS A 228 -7.84 -1.90 3.02
N LEU A 229 -7.91 -0.83 2.20
CA LEU A 229 -8.62 0.42 2.55
C LEU A 229 -10.04 0.13 3.05
N THR A 230 -10.53 -1.00 2.57
CA THR A 230 -11.80 -1.62 2.81
C THR A 230 -11.79 -2.53 4.06
N ASP A 231 -10.70 -3.24 4.37
CA ASP A 231 -10.61 -4.09 5.57
C ASP A 231 -10.13 -3.35 6.83
N LEU A 232 -9.61 -2.14 6.67
CA LEU A 232 -9.76 -1.12 7.70
C LEU A 232 -11.25 -0.85 7.83
N ASN A 233 -11.93 -1.65 8.65
CA ASN A 233 -13.30 -1.40 9.05
C ASN A 233 -13.43 0.12 9.27
N CYS A 234 -14.41 0.72 8.59
CA CYS A 234 -14.56 2.16 8.36
C CYS A 234 -14.79 3.07 9.59
N PRO A 235 -14.32 2.73 10.80
CA PRO A 235 -13.89 3.70 11.78
C PRO A 235 -12.94 4.83 11.34
N GLU A 236 -11.74 4.60 10.80
CA GLU A 236 -10.74 5.70 10.68
C GLU A 236 -10.83 6.49 9.36
N ILE A 237 -11.97 6.41 8.67
CA ILE A 237 -12.12 7.00 7.34
C ILE A 237 -11.93 8.52 7.32
N LYS A 238 -12.23 9.22 8.42
CA LYS A 238 -12.00 10.67 8.53
C LYS A 238 -10.52 11.00 8.54
N GLU A 239 -9.74 10.20 9.26
CA GLU A 239 -8.29 10.33 9.37
C GLU A 239 -7.63 10.03 8.00
N LEU A 240 -8.12 9.01 7.29
CA LEU A 240 -7.71 8.72 5.91
C LEU A 240 -8.06 9.87 4.95
N CYS A 241 -9.29 10.38 5.00
CA CYS A 241 -9.73 11.52 4.19
C CYS A 241 -8.86 12.75 4.42
N ALA A 242 -8.48 13.01 5.67
CA ALA A 242 -7.64 14.13 6.02
C ALA A 242 -6.16 13.92 5.59
N TYR A 243 -5.67 12.68 5.52
CA TYR A 243 -4.38 12.37 4.88
C TYR A 243 -4.47 12.67 3.38
N LEU A 244 -5.47 12.15 2.66
CA LEU A 244 -5.65 12.40 1.23
C LEU A 244 -5.78 13.90 0.92
N HIS A 245 -6.52 14.65 1.76
CA HIS A 245 -6.60 16.09 1.67
C HIS A 245 -5.24 16.77 1.85
N LYS A 246 -4.41 16.29 2.79
CA LYS A 246 -3.03 16.78 2.98
C LYS A 246 -2.16 16.51 1.75
N ILE A 247 -2.30 15.34 1.11
CA ILE A 247 -1.61 15.04 -0.15
C ILE A 247 -2.02 16.08 -1.20
N HIS A 248 -3.32 16.25 -1.44
CA HIS A 248 -3.81 17.22 -2.41
C HIS A 248 -3.30 18.63 -2.13
N SER A 249 -3.47 19.12 -0.89
CA SER A 249 -3.03 20.47 -0.50
C SER A 249 -1.52 20.67 -0.61
N ALA A 250 -0.73 19.64 -0.32
CA ALA A 250 0.72 19.72 -0.49
C ALA A 250 1.09 19.86 -1.97
N TRP A 251 0.53 19.03 -2.85
CA TRP A 251 0.87 19.07 -4.27
C TRP A 251 0.34 20.31 -4.98
N VAL A 252 -0.83 20.85 -4.60
CA VAL A 252 -1.26 22.18 -5.06
C VAL A 252 -0.25 23.26 -4.68
N SER A 253 0.25 23.24 -3.43
CA SER A 253 1.25 24.21 -2.98
C SER A 253 2.60 24.01 -3.67
N LEU A 254 3.08 22.78 -3.80
CA LEU A 254 4.39 22.45 -4.37
C LEU A 254 4.45 22.75 -5.87
N THR A 255 3.33 22.58 -6.57
CA THR A 255 3.22 22.87 -8.02
C THR A 255 2.81 24.31 -8.31
N CYS A 256 2.68 25.16 -7.29
CA CYS A 256 2.18 26.54 -7.42
C CYS A 256 0.84 26.62 -8.19
N GLY A 257 -0.02 25.60 -8.02
CA GLY A 257 -1.31 25.47 -8.71
C GLY A 257 -1.26 24.81 -10.10
N ASN A 258 -0.08 24.60 -10.71
CA ASN A 258 0.05 23.95 -12.01
C ASN A 258 0.17 22.43 -11.87
N SER A 259 -0.96 21.73 -11.77
CA SER A 259 -0.98 20.29 -11.56
C SER A 259 -0.33 19.46 -12.68
N GLN A 260 -0.32 19.98 -13.91
CA GLN A 260 0.26 19.32 -15.09
C GLN A 260 1.80 19.36 -15.10
N ALA A 261 2.39 20.23 -14.28
CA ALA A 261 3.84 20.30 -14.13
C ALA A 261 4.40 19.05 -13.42
N LEU A 262 3.60 18.39 -12.56
CA LEU A 262 4.06 17.24 -11.80
C LEU A 262 4.15 15.99 -12.66
N ASP A 263 5.37 15.53 -12.90
CA ASP A 263 5.68 14.27 -13.57
C ASP A 263 6.08 13.16 -12.56
N PRO A 264 6.06 11.88 -13.00
CA PRO A 264 6.52 10.73 -12.21
C PRO A 264 7.90 10.89 -11.56
N GLY A 265 8.89 11.35 -12.32
CA GLY A 265 10.27 11.44 -11.86
C GLY A 265 10.42 12.48 -10.76
N THR A 266 9.79 13.64 -10.94
CA THR A 266 9.74 14.67 -9.90
C THR A 266 9.06 14.20 -8.62
N LEU A 267 7.98 13.42 -8.73
CA LEU A 267 7.30 12.85 -7.56
C LEU A 267 8.26 11.96 -6.74
N GLU A 268 8.98 11.05 -7.40
CA GLU A 268 9.94 10.14 -6.77
C GLU A 268 11.14 10.88 -6.14
N LEU A 269 11.59 11.96 -6.77
CA LEU A 269 12.70 12.74 -6.22
C LEU A 269 12.28 13.54 -4.97
N LEU A 270 11.01 13.93 -4.85
CA LEU A 270 10.53 14.84 -3.80
C LEU A 270 9.82 14.17 -2.63
N HIS A 271 8.99 13.14 -2.86
CA HIS A 271 8.23 12.51 -1.77
C HIS A 271 9.15 11.96 -0.67
N GLY A 272 8.67 11.97 0.58
CA GLY A 272 9.44 11.43 1.72
C GLY A 272 10.55 12.35 2.25
N ARG A 273 10.88 13.44 1.54
CA ARG A 273 11.84 14.45 1.97
C ARG A 273 11.22 15.44 2.95
N TYR A 274 12.03 15.94 3.88
CA TYR A 274 11.64 16.96 4.86
C TYR A 274 12.58 18.16 4.77
N PRO A 275 12.44 19.00 3.72
CA PRO A 275 13.36 20.12 3.46
C PRO A 275 13.50 21.04 4.67
N ARG A 276 12.43 21.36 5.40
CA ARG A 276 12.55 22.28 6.53
C ARG A 276 13.41 21.79 7.71
N LEU A 277 13.63 20.48 7.89
CA LEU A 277 14.39 19.93 9.02
C LEU A 277 15.71 19.25 8.63
N SER A 278 15.80 18.66 7.44
CA SER A 278 16.99 17.95 6.95
C SER A 278 17.77 18.85 5.99
N LEU A 279 19.01 19.18 6.33
CA LEU A 279 19.88 19.97 5.46
C LEU A 279 20.27 19.17 4.21
N ASP A 280 20.41 17.85 4.35
CA ASP A 280 20.70 16.97 3.22
C ASP A 280 19.55 16.98 2.20
N ASP A 281 18.30 16.97 2.67
CA ASP A 281 17.14 17.12 1.79
C ASP A 281 17.09 18.49 1.10
N GLN A 282 17.44 19.58 1.80
CA GLN A 282 17.49 20.91 1.18
C GLN A 282 18.51 20.95 0.05
N ARG A 283 19.73 20.46 0.31
CA ARG A 283 20.81 20.41 -0.68
C ARG A 283 20.43 19.54 -1.86
N PHE A 284 19.85 18.37 -1.60
CA PHE A 284 19.36 17.48 -2.67
C PHE A 284 18.30 18.17 -3.52
N ILE A 285 17.32 18.83 -2.90
CA ILE A 285 16.27 19.56 -3.62
C ILE A 285 16.87 20.69 -4.46
N GLN A 286 17.81 21.46 -3.92
CA GLN A 286 18.50 22.50 -4.70
C GLN A 286 19.24 21.90 -5.90
N GLN A 287 19.90 20.76 -5.71
CA GLN A 287 20.64 20.07 -6.77
C GLN A 287 19.73 19.57 -7.90
N ILE A 288 18.65 18.84 -7.60
CA ILE A 288 17.76 18.33 -8.65
C ILE A 288 17.06 19.44 -9.45
N PHE A 289 16.89 20.63 -8.86
CA PHE A 289 16.37 21.81 -9.56
C PHE A 289 17.45 22.47 -10.43
N HIS A 290 18.71 22.50 -9.97
CA HIS A 290 19.86 22.96 -10.73
C HIS A 290 20.12 22.07 -11.95
N ASP A 291 20.09 20.75 -11.75
CA ASP A 291 20.33 19.73 -12.78
C ASP A 291 19.13 19.55 -13.74
N ASN A 292 18.07 20.34 -13.58
CA ASN A 292 16.83 20.25 -14.35
C ASN A 292 16.13 18.86 -14.33
N LEU A 293 16.35 18.10 -13.25
CA LEU A 293 15.71 16.80 -13.03
C LEU A 293 14.30 16.96 -12.46
N ALA A 294 14.08 17.98 -11.62
CA ALA A 294 12.76 18.32 -11.10
C ALA A 294 12.00 19.29 -12.02
N PHE A 295 10.73 18.97 -12.26
CA PHE A 295 9.79 19.70 -13.12
C PHE A 295 10.39 20.00 -14.51
N PRO A 296 10.89 19.01 -15.27
CA PRO A 296 11.63 19.22 -16.51
C PRO A 296 10.79 19.90 -17.61
N ARG A 297 9.46 19.79 -17.53
CA ARG A 297 8.53 20.46 -18.47
C ARG A 297 8.38 21.96 -18.23
N VAL A 298 8.82 22.47 -17.07
CA VAL A 298 8.75 23.90 -16.73
C VAL A 298 10.11 24.51 -17.01
N THR A 299 10.20 25.28 -18.09
CA THR A 299 11.44 25.92 -18.56
C THR A 299 11.58 27.37 -18.10
N ASP A 300 10.47 28.05 -17.82
CA ASP A 300 10.47 29.45 -17.39
C ASP A 300 11.24 29.66 -16.07
N PRO A 301 12.31 30.47 -16.03
CA PRO A 301 13.15 30.64 -14.85
C PRO A 301 12.41 31.17 -13.62
N ALA A 302 11.42 32.06 -13.81
CA ALA A 302 10.64 32.63 -12.71
C ALA A 302 9.75 31.54 -12.06
N SER A 303 9.04 30.78 -12.87
CA SER A 303 8.20 29.65 -12.44
C SER A 303 9.03 28.56 -11.77
N ARG A 304 10.21 28.22 -12.33
CA ARG A 304 11.15 27.27 -11.70
C ARG A 304 11.62 27.74 -10.33
N SER A 305 11.90 29.04 -10.19
CA SER A 305 12.30 29.63 -8.91
C SER A 305 11.17 29.56 -7.88
N GLN A 306 9.92 29.78 -8.29
CA GLN A 306 8.75 29.63 -7.41
C GLN A 306 8.56 28.18 -6.95
N LEU A 307 8.69 27.21 -7.86
CA LEU A 307 8.60 25.78 -7.53
C LEU A 307 9.69 25.34 -6.55
N LEU A 308 10.93 25.80 -6.73
CA LEU A 308 12.03 25.54 -5.81
C LEU A 308 11.74 26.11 -4.41
N GLN A 309 11.29 27.37 -4.34
CA GLN A 309 10.94 27.98 -3.07
C GLN A 309 9.76 27.28 -2.40
N ALA A 310 8.75 26.83 -3.16
CA ALA A 310 7.64 26.05 -2.63
C ALA A 310 8.11 24.73 -2.02
N ALA A 311 9.03 24.02 -2.69
CA ALA A 311 9.62 22.79 -2.18
C ALA A 311 10.44 23.03 -0.90
N LEU A 312 11.36 24.00 -0.90
CA LEU A 312 12.23 24.29 0.25
C LEU A 312 11.45 24.78 1.49
N ASN A 313 10.38 25.56 1.28
CA ASN A 313 9.57 26.11 2.38
C ASN A 313 8.55 25.11 2.94
N TYR A 314 8.40 23.93 2.32
CA TYR A 314 7.43 22.94 2.75
C TYR A 314 7.70 22.46 4.19
N SER A 315 6.69 22.57 5.06
CA SER A 315 6.84 22.48 6.52
C SER A 315 6.70 21.07 7.12
N GLY A 316 6.85 20.03 6.31
CA GLY A 316 6.71 18.63 6.72
C GLY A 316 7.43 17.67 5.78
N ILE A 317 7.19 16.38 5.99
CA ILE A 317 7.53 15.34 5.00
C ILE A 317 6.60 15.51 3.79
N ILE A 318 7.18 15.65 2.59
CA ILE A 318 6.44 15.77 1.34
C ILE A 318 5.60 14.49 1.15
N PRO A 319 4.25 14.59 1.18
CA PRO A 319 3.37 13.44 1.25
C PRO A 319 3.11 12.87 -0.15
N SER A 320 2.78 11.59 -0.25
CA SER A 320 2.32 10.98 -1.51
C SER A 320 1.40 9.80 -1.23
N VAL A 321 0.79 9.26 -2.28
CA VAL A 321 -0.05 8.06 -2.21
C VAL A 321 0.76 6.84 -1.75
N HIS A 322 2.02 6.73 -2.17
CA HIS A 322 2.93 5.69 -1.68
C HIS A 322 3.07 5.73 -0.15
N LEU A 323 3.42 6.92 0.39
CA LEU A 323 3.60 7.11 1.83
C LEU A 323 2.30 6.85 2.61
N PHE A 324 1.15 7.20 2.02
CA PHE A 324 -0.16 6.92 2.58
C PHE A 324 -0.40 5.42 2.76
N PHE A 325 -0.11 4.60 1.76
CA PHE A 325 -0.24 3.14 1.88
C PHE A 325 0.74 2.55 2.88
N GLU A 326 1.99 3.01 2.89
CA GLU A 326 2.99 2.56 3.86
C GLU A 326 2.57 2.91 5.29
N ASP A 327 2.15 4.14 5.54
CA ASP A 327 1.72 4.60 6.86
C ASP A 327 0.46 3.86 7.35
N ILE A 328 -0.44 3.47 6.44
CA ILE A 328 -1.61 2.66 6.77
C ILE A 328 -1.22 1.28 7.32
N LYS A 329 -0.20 0.64 6.74
CA LYS A 329 0.30 -0.66 7.23
C LYS A 329 0.75 -0.56 8.68
N TYR A 330 1.31 0.59 9.08
CA TYR A 330 1.71 0.87 10.45
C TYR A 330 0.52 1.22 11.37
N LEU A 331 -0.47 1.96 10.87
CA LEU A 331 -1.65 2.36 11.64
C LEU A 331 -2.57 1.18 11.99
N LYS A 332 -2.67 0.17 11.12
CA LYS A 332 -3.54 -0.99 11.33
C LYS A 332 -3.33 -1.67 12.70
N PRO A 333 -2.11 -2.10 13.08
CA PRO A 333 -1.84 -2.64 14.43
C PRO A 333 -2.31 -1.72 15.56
N MET A 334 -2.12 -0.40 15.42
CA MET A 334 -2.50 0.57 16.45
C MET A 334 -4.02 0.62 16.63
N THR A 335 -4.76 0.60 15.52
CA THR A 335 -6.21 0.54 15.55
C THR A 335 -6.69 -0.76 16.20
N ASP A 336 -6.02 -1.88 15.96
CA ASP A 336 -6.39 -3.18 16.53
C ASP A 336 -6.13 -3.23 18.04
N ILE A 337 -5.05 -2.62 18.53
CA ILE A 337 -4.80 -2.44 19.97
C ILE A 337 -5.95 -1.65 20.62
N LEU A 338 -6.33 -0.51 20.04
CA LEU A 338 -7.37 0.33 20.62
C LEU A 338 -8.76 -0.30 20.51
N LYS A 339 -9.07 -1.05 19.45
CA LYS A 339 -10.31 -1.84 19.34
C LYS A 339 -10.43 -2.85 20.47
N LYS A 340 -9.34 -3.50 20.88
CA LYS A 340 -9.32 -4.46 22.00
C LYS A 340 -9.65 -3.82 23.36
N VAL A 341 -9.44 -2.51 23.52
CA VAL A 341 -9.82 -1.80 24.76
C VAL A 341 -11.25 -1.26 24.72
N LEU A 342 -11.82 -1.09 23.52
CA LEU A 342 -13.20 -0.69 23.37
C LEU A 342 -14.14 -1.89 23.61
N PRO A 343 -15.41 -1.66 23.99
CA PRO A 343 -16.39 -2.72 24.12
C PRO A 343 -16.54 -3.53 22.82
N PHE A 344 -16.73 -4.85 22.93
CA PHE A 344 -16.75 -5.82 21.81
C PHE A 344 -17.68 -5.44 20.62
N LYS A 345 -18.69 -4.59 20.84
CA LYS A 345 -19.64 -4.09 19.82
C LYS A 345 -19.88 -2.59 19.91
N PHE A 346 -18.82 -1.78 19.86
CA PHE A 346 -18.98 -0.32 19.82
C PHE A 346 -19.54 0.16 18.45
N LYS A 347 -20.37 1.21 18.48
CA LYS A 347 -20.95 1.82 17.26
C LYS A 347 -20.07 2.98 16.78
N GLY A 348 -19.89 3.10 15.46
CA GLY A 348 -19.17 4.22 14.85
C GLY A 348 -17.65 3.99 14.81
N THR A 349 -16.88 5.07 14.77
CA THR A 349 -15.40 5.01 14.68
C THR A 349 -14.71 4.81 16.03
N ILE A 350 -13.43 4.40 16.08
CA ILE A 350 -12.65 4.37 17.33
C ILE A 350 -12.66 5.77 17.96
N ARG A 351 -12.42 6.83 17.16
CA ARG A 351 -12.53 8.22 17.63
C ARG A 351 -13.90 8.53 18.23
N GLN A 352 -14.99 8.16 17.54
CA GLN A 352 -16.36 8.41 18.02
C GLN A 352 -16.69 7.59 19.29
N ALA A 353 -16.25 6.35 19.35
CA ALA A 353 -16.45 5.48 20.51
C ALA A 353 -15.66 6.03 21.71
N MET A 354 -14.36 6.30 21.55
CA MET A 354 -13.53 6.88 22.59
C MET A 354 -14.06 8.24 23.05
N LEU A 355 -14.57 9.09 22.15
CA LEU A 355 -15.19 10.36 22.51
C LEU A 355 -16.42 10.18 23.41
N ARG A 356 -17.25 9.15 23.17
CA ARG A 356 -18.42 8.86 24.02
C ARG A 356 -18.03 8.44 25.43
N TYR A 357 -16.85 7.84 25.59
CA TYR A 357 -16.33 7.40 26.88
C TYR A 357 -15.35 8.41 27.50
N PHE A 358 -15.19 9.60 26.90
CA PHE A 358 -14.28 10.62 27.39
C PHE A 358 -15.00 11.59 28.33
N ILE A 359 -14.51 11.68 29.56
CA ILE A 359 -14.94 12.66 30.56
C ILE A 359 -13.75 13.60 30.81
N PRO A 360 -13.87 14.91 30.54
CA PRO A 360 -12.79 15.86 30.79
C PRO A 360 -12.42 15.88 32.28
N THR A 361 -11.20 15.45 32.62
CA THR A 361 -10.66 15.54 33.97
C THR A 361 -9.87 16.85 34.17
N PRO A 362 -9.99 17.52 35.33
CA PRO A 362 -9.23 18.75 35.64
C PRO A 362 -7.70 18.57 35.60
N LYS A 363 -7.24 17.32 35.77
CA LYS A 363 -5.83 16.91 35.74
C LYS A 363 -5.26 16.75 34.32
N ASN A 364 -6.07 16.84 33.26
CA ASN A 364 -5.64 16.76 31.85
C ASN A 364 -4.89 18.02 31.35
N ARG A 365 -4.39 18.87 32.26
CA ARG A 365 -3.52 19.99 31.92
C ARG A 365 -2.14 19.46 31.53
N ILE A 366 -1.95 19.28 30.23
CA ILE A 366 -0.62 19.02 29.68
C ILE A 366 0.20 20.29 29.89
N GLN A 367 1.25 20.17 30.71
CA GLN A 367 2.29 21.19 30.82
C GLN A 367 3.10 21.21 29.52
N CYS A 368 2.58 21.92 28.52
CA CYS A 368 3.42 22.42 27.43
C CYS A 368 4.15 23.65 27.97
N GLN A 369 5.47 23.67 27.83
CA GLN A 369 6.31 24.80 28.20
C GLN A 369 5.77 26.06 27.53
N ARG A 370 5.33 27.01 28.37
CA ARG A 370 4.69 28.32 28.09
C ARG A 370 3.21 28.28 27.66
N THR A 371 2.41 28.99 28.46
CA THR A 371 0.97 29.36 28.33
C THR A 371 -0.08 28.28 28.58
N ILE A 372 -0.69 28.35 29.78
CA ILE A 372 -1.92 27.63 30.15
C ILE A 372 -3.10 28.35 29.47
N LEU A 373 -3.47 27.92 28.27
CA LEU A 373 -4.75 28.31 27.68
C LEU A 373 -5.77 27.21 28.02
N MET A 374 -6.94 27.62 28.51
CA MET A 374 -8.07 26.72 28.72
C MET A 374 -8.50 26.19 27.35
N LYS A 375 -8.21 24.92 27.10
CA LYS A 375 -8.54 24.26 25.84
C LYS A 375 -10.00 23.83 25.86
N GLU A 376 -10.71 24.09 24.76
CA GLU A 376 -12.07 23.58 24.53
C GLU A 376 -12.11 22.05 24.72
N ASN A 377 -13.26 21.51 25.14
CA ASN A 377 -13.42 20.07 25.43
C ASN A 377 -12.97 19.15 24.27
N GLU A 378 -13.13 19.60 23.02
CA GLU A 378 -12.69 18.83 21.84
C GLU A 378 -11.15 18.79 21.72
N GLU A 379 -10.43 19.85 22.09
CA GLU A 379 -8.97 19.86 22.08
C GLU A 379 -8.37 18.95 23.15
N LEU A 380 -9.00 18.91 24.33
CA LEU A 380 -8.63 17.99 25.42
C LEU A 380 -8.80 16.53 24.97
N PHE A 381 -9.95 16.20 24.38
CA PHE A 381 -10.19 14.88 23.80
C PHE A 381 -9.16 14.55 22.72
N CYS A 382 -8.92 15.45 21.76
CA CYS A 382 -7.97 15.21 20.69
C CYS A 382 -6.57 14.94 21.21
N SER A 383 -6.18 15.59 22.31
CA SER A 383 -4.89 15.36 22.95
C SER A 383 -4.83 14.00 23.64
N ALA A 384 -5.85 13.65 24.44
CA ALA A 384 -5.97 12.35 25.09
C ALA A 384 -5.97 11.20 24.06
N TYR A 385 -6.79 11.33 23.01
CA TYR A 385 -6.86 10.39 21.88
C TYR A 385 -5.49 10.17 21.22
N ARG A 386 -4.74 11.25 20.97
CA ARG A 386 -3.38 11.14 20.40
C ARG A 386 -2.44 10.40 21.34
N GLN A 387 -2.49 10.66 22.65
CA GLN A 387 -1.63 9.96 23.62
C GLN A 387 -1.89 8.44 23.64
N CYS A 388 -3.13 8.00 23.46
CA CYS A 388 -3.44 6.58 23.31
C CYS A 388 -2.78 5.97 22.06
N PHE A 389 -2.83 6.66 20.92
CA PHE A 389 -2.13 6.23 19.71
C PHE A 389 -0.61 6.26 19.86
N LEU A 390 -0.05 7.28 20.54
CA LEU A 390 1.39 7.35 20.81
C LEU A 390 1.84 6.17 21.69
N PHE A 391 1.06 5.81 22.72
CA PHE A 391 1.33 4.64 23.53
C PHE A 391 1.28 3.36 22.70
N ALA A 392 0.24 3.18 21.88
CA ALA A 392 0.13 2.04 20.99
C ALA A 392 1.33 1.96 20.03
N MET A 393 1.73 3.07 19.41
CA MET A 393 2.89 3.14 18.50
C MET A 393 4.21 2.80 19.17
N ARG A 394 4.37 3.09 20.47
CA ARG A 394 5.59 2.77 21.23
C ARG A 394 5.64 1.32 21.69
N HIS A 395 4.48 0.70 21.91
CA HIS A 395 4.37 -0.61 22.55
C HIS A 395 3.64 -1.63 21.68
N PHE A 396 3.49 -1.39 20.37
CA PHE A 396 2.81 -2.33 19.48
C PHE A 396 3.52 -3.67 19.45
N PHE A 397 4.85 -3.63 19.48
CA PHE A 397 5.70 -4.77 19.77
C PHE A 397 5.52 -5.13 21.25
N GLY A 398 4.85 -6.25 21.50
CA GLY A 398 4.42 -6.70 22.84
C GLY A 398 2.90 -6.62 23.09
N LEU A 399 2.18 -5.72 22.40
CA LEU A 399 0.70 -5.66 22.43
C LEU A 399 0.04 -6.41 21.26
N THR A 400 0.81 -6.71 20.22
CA THR A 400 0.39 -7.40 18.99
C THR A 400 1.45 -8.40 18.54
N ASP A 401 1.07 -9.32 17.66
CA ASP A 401 1.98 -10.29 17.02
C ASP A 401 2.77 -9.68 15.86
N ILE A 402 2.68 -8.36 15.65
CA ILE A 402 3.35 -7.63 14.58
C ILE A 402 4.69 -7.12 15.08
N HIS A 403 5.72 -7.32 14.26
CA HIS A 403 7.11 -7.04 14.60
C HIS A 403 7.64 -5.82 13.82
N PRO A 404 8.57 -5.03 14.40
CA PRO A 404 9.38 -4.08 13.64
C PRO A 404 10.10 -4.76 12.46
N ARG A 405 10.39 -4.01 11.40
CA ARG A 405 11.16 -4.53 10.25
C ARG A 405 12.56 -4.98 10.70
N GLY A 406 13.02 -6.11 10.18
CA GLY A 406 14.35 -6.65 10.51
C GLY A 406 14.44 -7.39 11.86
N HIS A 407 13.32 -7.64 12.54
CA HIS A 407 13.32 -8.34 13.81
C HIS A 407 13.81 -9.79 13.70
N SER A 408 14.83 -10.14 14.50
CA SER A 408 15.32 -11.50 14.72
C SER A 408 14.94 -12.00 16.12
N GLN A 409 14.84 -13.33 16.31
CA GLN A 409 14.46 -13.91 17.60
C GLN A 409 15.42 -13.57 18.75
N SER A 410 16.67 -13.16 18.46
CA SER A 410 17.65 -12.70 19.46
C SER A 410 17.33 -11.31 20.05
N SER A 411 16.40 -10.56 19.46
CA SER A 411 16.00 -9.22 19.89
C SER A 411 14.85 -9.20 20.91
N LYS A 412 14.35 -10.37 21.34
CA LYS A 412 13.21 -10.50 22.28
C LYS A 412 13.52 -9.98 23.69
N SER A 413 14.79 -9.88 24.06
CA SER A 413 15.27 -9.56 25.41
C SER A 413 14.94 -8.14 25.91
N GLN A 414 14.27 -7.30 25.11
CA GLN A 414 13.95 -5.91 25.45
C GLN A 414 12.45 -5.61 25.59
N SER A 415 11.55 -6.58 25.34
CA SER A 415 10.10 -6.32 25.45
C SER A 415 9.58 -6.58 26.86
N LEU A 416 8.78 -5.64 27.38
CA LEU A 416 7.97 -5.86 28.58
C LEU A 416 6.95 -6.98 28.34
N GLU A 417 6.57 -7.67 29.41
CA GLU A 417 5.53 -8.70 29.39
C GLU A 417 4.19 -8.13 28.85
N PRO A 418 3.51 -8.80 27.91
CA PRO A 418 2.27 -8.32 27.31
C PRO A 418 1.21 -7.92 28.34
N SER A 419 1.06 -8.71 29.41
CA SER A 419 0.08 -8.46 30.48
C SER A 419 0.29 -7.10 31.16
N ASP A 420 1.54 -6.70 31.38
CA ASP A 420 1.85 -5.43 32.03
C ASP A 420 1.68 -4.23 31.10
N LEU A 421 1.97 -4.40 29.79
CA LEU A 421 1.67 -3.39 28.78
C LEU A 421 0.16 -3.11 28.70
N TRP A 422 -0.69 -4.14 28.77
CA TRP A 422 -2.14 -3.97 28.81
C TRP A 422 -2.63 -3.27 30.09
N LYS A 423 -2.06 -3.60 31.27
CA LYS A 423 -2.36 -2.88 32.53
C LYS A 423 -1.99 -1.40 32.43
N ARG A 424 -0.83 -1.10 31.85
CA ARG A 424 -0.35 0.28 31.62
C ARG A 424 -1.24 1.05 30.66
N LEU A 425 -1.70 0.43 29.58
CA LEU A 425 -2.64 1.05 28.65
C LEU A 425 -3.97 1.38 29.34
N LYS A 426 -4.52 0.46 30.14
CA LYS A 426 -5.75 0.68 30.92
C LYS A 426 -5.59 1.83 31.92
N PHE A 427 -4.46 1.89 32.61
CA PHE A 427 -4.14 2.98 33.53
C PHE A 427 -4.03 4.32 32.81
N LEU A 428 -3.32 4.38 31.68
CA LEU A 428 -3.21 5.59 30.86
C LEU A 428 -4.58 6.09 30.41
N LEU A 429 -5.45 5.19 29.93
CA LEU A 429 -6.81 5.54 29.49
C LEU A 429 -7.61 6.16 30.63
N HIS A 430 -7.61 5.56 31.81
CA HIS A 430 -8.29 6.12 32.99
C HIS A 430 -7.71 7.48 33.39
N HIS A 431 -6.38 7.61 33.40
CA HIS A 431 -5.70 8.86 33.76
C HIS A 431 -6.06 10.00 32.81
N LEU A 432 -6.20 9.70 31.52
CA LEU A 432 -6.61 10.64 30.48
C LEU A 432 -8.11 10.96 30.51
N GLY A 433 -8.91 10.33 31.37
CA GLY A 433 -10.35 10.58 31.48
C GLY A 433 -11.23 9.68 30.61
N PHE A 434 -10.72 8.56 30.11
CA PHE A 434 -11.55 7.55 29.43
C PHE A 434 -12.16 6.56 30.44
N VAL A 435 -13.48 6.45 30.44
CA VAL A 435 -14.26 5.53 31.29
C VAL A 435 -14.72 4.34 30.43
N LEU A 436 -13.79 3.43 30.16
CA LEU A 436 -14.03 2.24 29.32
C LEU A 436 -14.35 0.98 30.14
N ASP A 437 -14.03 0.99 31.43
CA ASP A 437 -14.31 -0.09 32.38
C ASP A 437 -15.28 0.42 33.46
N ARG A 438 -16.17 -0.45 33.95
CA ARG A 438 -17.02 -0.13 35.10
C ARG A 438 -16.25 -0.20 36.42
N SER A 439 -15.05 -0.76 36.41
CA SER A 439 -14.16 -0.79 37.57
C SER A 439 -13.60 0.60 37.87
N ARG A 440 -14.12 1.23 38.93
CA ARG A 440 -13.72 2.58 39.37
C ARG A 440 -12.29 2.63 39.96
N ASN A 441 -11.66 1.48 40.19
CA ASN A 441 -10.37 1.38 40.91
C ASN A 441 -9.31 0.68 40.05
N VAL A 442 -8.78 1.36 39.03
CA VAL A 442 -7.55 0.92 38.37
C VAL A 442 -6.36 1.43 39.19
N LYS A 443 -5.76 0.53 39.99
CA LYS A 443 -4.50 0.83 40.69
C LYS A 443 -3.40 1.13 39.67
N ALA A 444 -2.52 2.06 40.00
CA ALA A 444 -1.35 2.33 39.18
C ALA A 444 -0.53 1.04 39.00
N PRO A 445 -0.14 0.67 37.78
CA PRO A 445 0.74 -0.47 37.58
C PRO A 445 2.07 -0.21 38.30
N PRO A 446 2.74 -1.25 38.82
CA PRO A 446 4.07 -1.10 39.39
C PRO A 446 5.01 -0.47 38.35
N SER A 447 5.93 0.38 38.80
CA SER A 447 6.89 1.05 37.92
C SER A 447 7.71 0.01 37.15
N THR A 448 8.28 0.38 36.00
CA THR A 448 9.20 -0.52 35.26
C THR A 448 10.34 -0.99 36.15
N GLU A 449 10.76 -0.11 37.05
CA GLU A 449 11.82 -0.35 38.01
C GLU A 449 11.38 -1.41 39.02
N CYS A 450 10.19 -1.29 39.62
CA CYS A 450 9.65 -2.30 40.53
C CYS A 450 9.56 -3.69 39.87
N ILE A 451 9.12 -3.77 38.62
CA ILE A 451 9.06 -5.04 37.88
C ILE A 451 10.48 -5.59 37.65
N ALA A 452 11.42 -4.76 37.18
CA ALA A 452 12.80 -5.18 36.94
C ALA A 452 13.50 -5.66 38.22
N ILE A 453 13.23 -5.00 39.35
CA ILE A 453 13.73 -5.39 40.67
C ILE A 453 13.12 -6.73 41.09
N GLN A 454 11.81 -6.91 40.94
CA GLN A 454 11.15 -8.18 41.23
C GLN A 454 11.68 -9.31 40.36
N THR A 455 11.88 -9.08 39.06
CA THR A 455 12.50 -10.08 38.17
C THR A 455 13.94 -10.37 38.55
N LEU A 456 14.73 -9.35 38.92
CA LEU A 456 16.10 -9.53 39.40
C LEU A 456 16.14 -10.36 40.69
N LEU A 457 15.27 -10.05 41.65
CA LEU A 457 15.14 -10.77 42.91
C LEU A 457 14.70 -12.22 42.68
N ALA A 458 13.71 -12.45 41.82
CA ALA A 458 13.30 -13.78 41.36
C ALA A 458 14.45 -14.59 40.75
N ARG A 459 15.34 -13.92 40.02
CA ARG A 459 16.54 -14.55 39.43
C ARG A 459 17.62 -14.88 40.46
N LEU A 460 17.83 -14.01 41.45
CA LEU A 460 18.87 -14.16 42.47
C LEU A 460 18.44 -15.08 43.62
N ARG A 461 17.13 -15.20 43.85
CA ARG A 461 16.51 -16.02 44.90
C ARG A 461 15.33 -16.78 44.28
N PRO A 462 15.53 -17.91 43.60
CA PRO A 462 14.43 -18.59 42.93
C PRO A 462 13.29 -18.96 43.91
N PRO A 463 12.01 -18.77 43.53
CA PRO A 463 10.87 -19.06 44.40
C PRO A 463 10.73 -20.54 44.78
N GLU A 464 11.42 -21.43 44.06
CA GLU A 464 11.50 -22.85 44.39
C GLU A 464 12.45 -23.14 45.57
N LEU A 465 13.35 -22.21 45.91
CA LEU A 465 14.41 -22.39 46.90
C LEU A 465 14.34 -21.41 48.09
N PHE A 466 13.53 -20.37 47.99
CA PHE A 466 13.45 -19.30 48.99
C PHE A 466 12.00 -18.95 49.28
N GLU A 467 11.70 -18.62 50.54
CA GLU A 467 10.37 -18.15 50.95
C GLU A 467 10.16 -16.69 50.53
N TYR A 468 9.02 -16.43 49.90
CA TYR A 468 8.70 -15.15 49.30
C TYR A 468 7.69 -14.37 50.13
N ASP A 469 8.16 -13.41 50.94
CA ASP A 469 7.28 -12.43 51.57
C ASP A 469 7.03 -11.23 50.63
N HIS A 470 5.77 -11.07 50.23
CA HIS A 470 5.32 -9.98 49.40
C HIS A 470 5.49 -8.60 50.05
N ALA A 471 5.51 -8.50 51.38
CA ALA A 471 5.73 -7.24 52.08
C ALA A 471 7.18 -6.75 51.89
N ILE A 472 8.15 -7.64 52.10
CA ILE A 472 9.59 -7.35 51.95
C ILE A 472 9.92 -6.99 50.50
N LEU A 473 9.36 -7.72 49.53
CA LEU A 473 9.54 -7.40 48.10
C LEU A 473 9.00 -6.01 47.73
N THR A 474 7.84 -5.65 48.28
CA THR A 474 7.22 -4.35 48.02
C THR A 474 8.05 -3.23 48.65
N GLU A 475 8.54 -3.44 49.87
CA GLU A 475 9.43 -2.50 50.56
C GLU A 475 10.75 -2.30 49.81
N CYS A 476 11.43 -3.38 49.44
CA CYS A 476 12.65 -3.32 48.61
C CYS A 476 12.40 -2.63 47.27
N SER A 477 11.31 -2.97 46.59
CA SER A 477 10.95 -2.35 45.31
C SER A 477 10.69 -0.86 45.45
N ASN A 478 10.00 -0.44 46.52
CA ASN A 478 9.72 0.97 46.81
C ASN A 478 10.99 1.72 47.19
N HIS A 479 11.88 1.12 47.99
CA HIS A 479 13.14 1.73 48.39
C HIS A 479 14.04 1.99 47.18
N VAL A 480 14.23 1.00 46.32
CA VAL A 480 15.03 1.16 45.10
C VAL A 480 14.35 2.11 44.11
N ALA A 481 13.03 2.04 43.91
CA ALA A 481 12.32 3.02 43.08
C ALA A 481 12.47 4.46 43.61
N THR A 482 12.50 4.64 44.94
CA THR A 482 12.75 5.94 45.57
C THR A 482 14.17 6.42 45.24
N VAL A 483 15.18 5.56 45.38
CA VAL A 483 16.57 5.90 45.01
C VAL A 483 16.69 6.23 43.51
N LEU A 484 16.06 5.45 42.63
CA LEU A 484 16.07 5.70 41.20
C LEU A 484 15.37 7.00 40.82
N SER A 485 14.28 7.36 41.51
CA SER A 485 13.57 8.63 41.29
C SER A 485 14.41 9.86 41.61
N GLN A 486 15.45 9.73 42.45
CA GLN A 486 16.41 10.79 42.78
C GLN A 486 17.46 10.95 41.67
N ILE A 487 17.65 9.96 40.81
CA ILE A 487 18.55 10.03 39.66
C ILE A 487 17.90 10.90 38.60
N LYS A 488 18.37 12.15 38.47
CA LYS A 488 17.85 13.07 37.47
C LYS A 488 18.15 12.52 36.07
N PRO A 489 17.14 12.41 35.19
CA PRO A 489 17.38 12.03 33.81
C PRO A 489 18.32 13.07 33.19
N ARG A 490 19.41 12.60 32.57
CA ARG A 490 20.26 13.48 31.77
C ARG A 490 19.37 14.03 30.66
N ILE A 491 19.18 15.35 30.62
CA ILE A 491 18.52 16.01 29.50
C ILE A 491 19.47 15.86 28.32
N ILE A 492 19.33 14.76 27.58
CA ILE A 492 19.91 14.65 26.25
C ILE A 492 19.21 15.74 25.46
N SER A 493 19.96 16.77 25.05
CA SER A 493 19.47 17.81 24.16
C SER A 493 18.68 17.15 23.05
N ALA A 494 17.36 17.41 23.03
CA ALA A 494 16.38 16.88 22.09
C ALA A 494 17.03 16.11 20.94
N SER A 495 17.18 14.78 21.07
CA SER A 495 17.74 14.03 19.94
C SER A 495 16.80 14.31 18.76
N ARG A 496 17.35 14.90 17.70
CA ARG A 496 16.57 15.15 16.50
C ARG A 496 16.05 13.80 16.07
N PRO A 497 14.76 13.62 15.81
CA PRO A 497 14.27 12.27 15.60
C PRO A 497 14.86 11.72 14.31
N LEU A 498 15.46 10.54 14.42
CA LEU A 498 16.26 9.89 13.39
C LEU A 498 15.57 9.85 12.02
N GLN A 499 14.24 9.67 11.99
CA GLN A 499 13.45 9.56 10.76
C GLN A 499 13.24 10.88 9.98
N SER A 500 13.79 12.00 10.44
CA SER A 500 13.45 13.34 9.94
C SER A 500 14.63 14.31 9.87
N ALA A 501 15.78 13.85 10.35
CA ALA A 501 16.98 14.64 10.51
C ALA A 501 18.12 13.97 9.74
N ASP A 502 19.19 14.72 9.55
CA ASP A 502 20.40 14.22 8.92
C ASP A 502 21.03 13.17 9.86
N VAL A 503 21.07 11.91 9.42
CA VAL A 503 21.64 10.78 10.16
C VAL A 503 22.98 10.41 9.50
N PRO A 504 24.06 10.18 10.25
CA PRO A 504 25.33 9.78 9.66
C PRO A 504 25.25 8.33 9.18
N GLN A 505 25.22 8.15 7.85
CA GLN A 505 25.36 6.90 7.05
C GLN A 505 24.11 6.05 6.73
N ASN A 506 24.02 5.65 5.46
CA ASN A 506 23.14 4.66 4.81
C ASN A 506 21.61 4.77 5.09
N TRP A 507 21.12 5.95 5.42
CA TRP A 507 19.69 6.17 5.63
C TRP A 507 18.92 6.34 4.31
N THR A 508 18.09 5.37 3.94
CA THR A 508 17.22 5.48 2.76
C THR A 508 15.89 6.19 3.08
N LEU A 509 15.29 6.87 2.09
CA LEU A 509 13.97 7.51 2.25
C LEU A 509 12.87 6.51 2.66
N ALA A 510 13.04 5.23 2.30
CA ALA A 510 12.11 4.15 2.64
C ALA A 510 11.97 3.92 4.16
N HIS A 511 12.97 4.30 4.97
CA HIS A 511 12.89 4.22 6.44
C HIS A 511 12.04 5.34 7.07
N ARG A 512 11.63 6.35 6.30
CA ARG A 512 10.85 7.50 6.79
C ARG A 512 9.34 7.29 6.73
N CYS A 513 8.87 6.16 6.21
CA CYS A 513 7.46 5.81 6.09
C CYS A 513 7.16 4.37 6.49
N GLY A 514 5.90 4.12 6.87
CA GLY A 514 5.46 2.80 7.23
C GLY A 514 6.04 2.27 8.53
N MET A 515 6.19 0.94 8.60
CA MET A 515 6.60 0.21 9.80
C MET A 515 8.04 0.55 10.19
N THR A 516 8.26 0.86 11.47
CA THR A 516 9.58 1.13 12.02
C THR A 516 10.46 -0.11 11.97
N ASP A 517 11.75 0.06 11.69
CA ASP A 517 12.76 -0.98 11.85
C ASP A 517 13.22 -1.10 13.31
N THR A 518 13.99 -2.14 13.63
CA THR A 518 14.54 -2.36 14.97
C THR A 518 15.41 -1.19 15.45
N ASP A 519 16.21 -0.62 14.56
CA ASP A 519 17.20 0.41 14.86
C ASP A 519 16.55 1.75 15.19
N THR A 520 15.36 2.01 14.66
CA THR A 520 14.54 3.17 15.03
C THR A 520 13.62 2.91 16.19
N PHE A 521 13.07 1.70 16.28
CA PHE A 521 12.03 1.38 17.24
C PHE A 521 12.55 1.34 18.68
N PHE A 522 13.58 0.56 18.97
CA PHE A 522 14.05 0.37 20.35
C PHE A 522 14.70 1.62 20.97
N PRO A 523 15.53 2.40 20.25
CA PRO A 523 16.09 3.63 20.79
C PRO A 523 15.05 4.74 21.02
N THR A 524 13.98 4.80 20.22
CA THR A 524 12.90 5.77 20.44
C THR A 524 11.89 5.32 21.50
N ALA A 525 11.76 4.00 21.72
CA ALA A 525 10.91 3.41 22.75
C ALA A 525 11.46 3.52 24.18
N SER A 526 12.70 4.01 24.37
CA SER A 526 13.33 4.20 25.69
C SER A 526 13.34 5.66 26.19
N ILE A 527 13.07 6.65 25.33
CA ILE A 527 13.08 8.08 25.72
C ILE A 527 11.86 8.41 26.59
N SER A 528 12.08 8.70 27.88
CA SER A 528 11.06 9.03 28.88
C SER A 528 10.44 10.43 28.66
N PHE A 529 9.27 10.63 29.27
CA PHE A 529 8.45 11.84 29.28
C PHE A 529 9.26 13.15 29.35
N CYS A 530 9.55 13.79 28.22
CA CYS A 530 9.90 15.21 28.13
C CYS A 530 9.75 15.74 26.71
N GLY A 531 8.56 16.28 26.39
CA GLY A 531 8.36 17.43 25.48
C GLY A 531 8.79 17.35 24.01
N ILE A 532 9.43 16.29 23.54
CA ILE A 532 10.10 16.24 22.24
C ILE A 532 9.62 15.00 21.46
N SER A 533 9.39 15.18 20.15
CA SER A 533 8.78 14.23 19.20
C SER A 533 7.24 14.17 19.10
N ILE A 534 6.49 15.03 19.80
CA ILE A 534 5.06 15.23 19.46
C ILE A 534 4.92 15.83 18.05
N ARG A 535 5.84 16.70 17.59
CA ARG A 535 5.74 17.36 16.28
C ARG A 535 5.87 16.42 15.07
N GLN A 536 6.53 15.27 15.22
CA GLN A 536 6.84 14.38 14.08
C GLN A 536 5.87 13.21 13.96
N MET A 537 5.50 12.58 15.08
CA MET A 537 4.34 11.69 15.11
C MET A 537 3.05 12.46 14.81
N MET A 538 2.92 13.72 15.27
CA MET A 538 1.83 14.57 14.81
C MET A 538 1.93 14.96 13.34
N ASN A 539 3.06 14.88 12.62
CA ASN A 539 3.05 15.10 11.17
C ASN A 539 2.35 13.96 10.41
N ARG A 540 2.39 12.74 10.95
CA ARG A 540 1.59 11.58 10.50
C ARG A 540 0.13 11.64 10.97
N VAL A 541 -0.17 12.31 12.10
CA VAL A 541 -1.54 12.47 12.69
C VAL A 541 -2.14 13.89 12.49
N ARG A 542 -1.46 14.80 11.77
CA ARG A 542 -1.85 16.24 11.62
C ARG A 542 -3.08 16.46 10.73
N ALA A 543 -3.63 15.40 10.19
CA ALA A 543 -4.99 15.31 9.69
C ALA A 543 -6.04 15.85 10.68
N LEU A 544 -5.77 15.81 12.00
CA LEU A 544 -6.72 16.20 13.04
C LEU A 544 -6.60 17.66 13.52
N ARG A 545 -6.04 18.59 12.73
CA ARG A 545 -5.73 19.96 13.21
C ARG A 545 -6.36 21.13 12.44
N ARG A 546 -7.18 20.89 11.41
CA ARG A 546 -7.92 21.96 10.72
C ARG A 546 -9.39 21.59 10.59
N LEU A 547 -10.10 21.76 11.70
CA LEU A 547 -11.52 22.09 11.72
C LEU A 547 -11.61 23.53 12.24
N ARG A 548 -11.24 24.46 11.37
CA ARG A 548 -11.94 25.72 11.14
C ARG A 548 -11.92 25.93 9.65
#